data_AF-A0A483ZBR6-F1
#
_entry.id   AF-A0A483ZBR6-F1
#
_cell.length_a   1.000
_cell.length_b   1.000
_cell.length_c   1.000
_cell.angle_alpha   90.00
_cell.angle_beta   90.00
_cell.angle_gamma   90.00
#
_symmetry.space_group_name_H-M   'P 1'
#
loop_
_entity.id
_entity.type
_entity.pdbx_description
1 polymer ?
#
loop_
_entity_poly.entity_id
_entity_poly.type
_entity_poly.pdbx_seq_one_letter_code
_entity_poly.pdbx_strand_id
1 'polypeptide(L)'
;MKTGQTTASSSTPVGFPDADSLAALRGWYAGLSSRAAVEHYLAARKAAGQSARGMLGHIRRQLIVFANSRHRPDLADVFQHAPEERQGRAGAVERAIRLLPTLPAPKPQISDSIDQWLSPRTVRA
;
A
#
# COMPACT_ATOMS: atom_id res chain seq x y z
N MET A 1 -1.40 30.26 -9.78
CA MET A 1 -1.86 28.87 -9.59
C MET A 1 -0.95 27.97 -10.41
N LYS A 2 -0.07 27.20 -9.78
CA LYS A 2 0.86 26.29 -10.48
C LYS A 2 1.28 25.19 -9.52
N THR A 3 0.59 24.05 -9.54
CA THR A 3 1.04 22.86 -8.84
C THR A 3 2.12 22.20 -9.71
N GLY A 4 3.34 22.19 -9.17
CA GLY A 4 4.48 21.50 -9.76
C GLY A 4 4.21 20.00 -9.78
N GLN A 5 4.31 19.42 -10.97
CA GLN A 5 4.19 18.00 -11.24
C GLN A 5 5.55 17.36 -10.91
N THR A 6 5.66 16.69 -9.76
CA THR A 6 6.87 15.95 -9.39
C THR A 6 6.90 14.63 -10.15
N THR A 7 7.75 14.57 -11.16
CA THR A 7 8.26 13.32 -11.73
C THR A 7 9.04 12.57 -10.65
N ALA A 8 8.59 11.38 -10.26
CA ALA A 8 9.35 10.49 -9.39
C ALA A 8 9.44 9.09 -10.03
N SER A 9 10.52 8.89 -10.80
CA SER A 9 11.06 7.58 -11.12
C SER A 9 12.16 7.26 -10.11
N SER A 10 11.86 6.43 -9.11
CA SER A 10 12.85 5.60 -8.40
C SER A 10 12.16 4.80 -7.31
N SER A 11 12.39 3.50 -7.34
CA SER A 11 12.03 2.51 -6.33
C SER A 11 12.53 2.93 -4.94
N THR A 12 11.74 3.70 -4.19
CA THR A 12 12.00 3.97 -2.78
C THR A 12 11.47 2.82 -1.93
N PRO A 13 12.29 2.20 -1.07
CA PRO A 13 11.76 1.28 -0.06
C PRO A 13 10.90 2.07 0.94
N VAL A 14 9.75 1.49 1.32
CA VAL A 14 8.87 1.83 2.47
C VAL A 14 7.99 3.11 2.44
N GLY A 15 7.74 3.72 1.29
CA GLY A 15 6.78 4.84 1.15
C GLY A 15 5.31 4.41 1.02
N PHE A 16 4.37 5.29 1.38
CA PHE A 16 2.95 5.09 1.03
C PHE A 16 2.79 5.12 -0.50
N PRO A 17 2.00 4.21 -1.10
CA PRO A 17 1.85 4.14 -2.55
C PRO A 17 1.24 5.43 -3.13
N ASP A 18 1.64 5.74 -4.36
CA ASP A 18 1.14 6.90 -5.10
C ASP A 18 -0.36 6.81 -5.43
N ALA A 19 -0.95 7.94 -5.81
CA ALA A 19 -2.38 8.04 -6.07
C ALA A 19 -2.83 7.12 -7.23
N ASP A 20 -2.03 6.98 -8.28
CA ASP A 20 -2.33 6.12 -9.43
C ASP A 20 -2.25 4.63 -9.06
N SER A 21 -1.29 4.23 -8.22
CA SER A 21 -1.22 2.89 -7.63
C SER A 21 -2.47 2.56 -6.83
N LEU A 22 -2.96 3.51 -6.03
CA LEU A 22 -4.18 3.33 -5.25
C LEU A 22 -5.42 3.27 -6.14
N ALA A 23 -5.49 4.08 -7.20
CA ALA A 23 -6.57 4.04 -8.18
C ALA A 23 -6.61 2.68 -8.91
N ALA A 24 -5.46 2.16 -9.32
CA ALA A 24 -5.34 0.83 -9.91
C ALA A 24 -5.82 -0.26 -8.94
N LEU A 25 -5.41 -0.18 -7.67
CA LEU A 25 -5.83 -1.16 -6.67
C LEU A 25 -7.34 -1.08 -6.42
N ARG A 26 -7.92 0.12 -6.28
CA ARG A 26 -9.36 0.32 -6.11
C ARG A 26 -10.15 -0.23 -7.30
N GLY A 27 -9.72 0.07 -8.53
CA GLY A 27 -10.34 -0.47 -9.74
C GLY A 27 -10.32 -2.00 -9.77
N TRP A 28 -9.21 -2.61 -9.35
CA TRP A 28 -9.09 -4.07 -9.25
C TRP A 28 -10.03 -4.69 -8.21
N TYR A 29 -10.23 -4.04 -7.05
CA TYR A 29 -11.21 -4.45 -6.04
C TYR A 29 -12.66 -4.20 -6.48
N ALA A 30 -12.91 -3.16 -7.27
CA ALA A 30 -14.21 -2.85 -7.87
C ALA A 30 -14.64 -3.85 -8.97
N GLY A 31 -13.78 -4.81 -9.32
CA GLY A 31 -14.10 -5.90 -10.25
C GLY A 31 -13.34 -5.85 -11.57
N LEU A 32 -12.54 -4.82 -11.84
CA LEU A 32 -11.70 -4.81 -13.05
C LEU A 32 -10.72 -5.99 -13.04
N SER A 33 -10.36 -6.43 -14.25
CA SER A 33 -9.27 -7.39 -14.42
C SER A 33 -7.95 -6.74 -14.00
N SER A 34 -6.99 -7.53 -13.52
CA SER A 34 -5.67 -7.01 -13.14
C SER A 34 -5.03 -6.21 -14.27
N ARG A 35 -5.19 -6.69 -15.51
CA ARG A 35 -4.64 -6.04 -16.70
C ARG A 35 -5.31 -4.69 -16.96
N ALA A 36 -6.64 -4.65 -16.97
CA ALA A 36 -7.39 -3.42 -17.20
C ALA A 36 -7.06 -2.36 -16.15
N ALA A 37 -7.04 -2.71 -14.86
CA ALA A 37 -6.70 -1.76 -13.80
C ALA A 37 -5.30 -1.13 -13.99
N VAL A 38 -4.30 -1.94 -14.36
CA VAL A 38 -2.95 -1.45 -14.60
C VAL A 38 -2.86 -0.66 -15.91
N GLU A 39 -3.57 -1.04 -16.96
CA GLU A 39 -3.58 -0.28 -18.21
C GLU A 39 -4.28 1.08 -18.04
N HIS A 40 -5.39 1.15 -17.32
CA HIS A 40 -6.11 2.41 -17.13
C HIS A 40 -5.37 3.42 -16.27
N TYR A 41 -4.74 2.97 -15.18
CA TYR A 41 -4.16 3.86 -14.18
C TYR A 41 -2.62 3.89 -14.20
N LEU A 42 -1.97 2.85 -14.74
CA LEU A 42 -0.53 2.67 -14.67
C LEU A 42 0.11 2.45 -16.05
N ALA A 43 -0.61 2.75 -17.15
CA ALA A 43 -0.10 2.57 -18.51
C ALA A 43 1.26 3.26 -18.72
N ALA A 44 1.41 4.49 -18.23
CA ALA A 44 2.64 5.27 -18.38
C ALA A 44 3.85 4.69 -17.62
N ARG A 45 3.63 3.88 -16.57
CA ARG A 45 4.70 3.33 -15.72
C ARG A 45 4.98 1.86 -15.94
N LYS A 46 4.17 1.19 -16.77
CA LYS A 46 4.30 -0.24 -17.00
C LYS A 46 5.54 -0.51 -17.86
N ALA A 47 6.65 -0.85 -17.19
CA ALA A 47 7.85 -1.30 -17.89
C ALA A 47 7.60 -2.61 -18.65
N ALA A 48 8.27 -2.78 -19.78
CA ALA A 48 8.20 -4.02 -20.56
C ALA A 48 8.59 -5.22 -19.69
N GLY A 49 7.71 -6.22 -19.59
CA GLY A 49 7.95 -7.44 -18.81
C GLY A 49 7.31 -7.50 -17.42
N GLN A 50 6.72 -6.41 -16.90
CA GLN A 50 6.03 -6.47 -15.61
C GLN A 50 4.59 -6.99 -15.71
N SER A 51 4.32 -8.05 -14.95
CA SER A 51 2.98 -8.62 -14.82
C SER A 51 2.05 -7.68 -14.07
N ALA A 52 0.87 -7.42 -14.62
CA ALA A 52 -0.16 -6.61 -13.98
C ALA A 52 -0.57 -7.17 -12.61
N ARG A 53 -0.64 -8.51 -12.48
CA ARG A 53 -0.88 -9.17 -11.19
C ARG A 53 0.26 -8.93 -10.20
N GLY A 54 1.51 -8.97 -10.69
CA GLY A 54 2.71 -8.70 -9.90
C GLY A 54 2.74 -7.26 -9.38
N MET A 55 2.38 -6.29 -10.21
CA MET A 55 2.26 -4.88 -9.81
C MET A 55 1.21 -4.69 -8.70
N LEU A 56 0.00 -5.23 -8.88
CA LEU A 56 -1.05 -5.14 -7.86
C LEU A 56 -0.66 -5.84 -6.55
N GLY A 57 -0.01 -7.01 -6.64
CA GLY A 57 0.52 -7.70 -5.47
C GLY A 57 1.65 -6.94 -4.77
N HIS A 58 2.46 -6.18 -5.52
CA HIS A 58 3.47 -5.30 -4.94
C HIS A 58 2.83 -4.12 -4.20
N ILE A 59 1.82 -3.46 -4.78
CA ILE A 59 1.08 -2.38 -4.13
C ILE A 59 0.41 -2.86 -2.83
N ARG A 60 -0.22 -4.04 -2.85
CA ARG A 60 -0.79 -4.66 -1.63
C ARG A 60 0.27 -4.87 -0.55
N ARG A 61 1.43 -5.41 -0.90
CA ARG A 61 2.54 -5.59 0.05
C ARG A 61 3.07 -4.28 0.61
N GLN A 62 3.16 -3.22 -0.21
CA GLN A 62 3.52 -1.89 0.29
C GLN A 62 2.52 -1.39 1.33
N LEU A 63 1.21 -1.56 1.10
CA LEU A 63 0.18 -1.16 2.06
C LEU A 63 0.25 -1.97 3.37
N ILE A 64 0.53 -3.27 3.29
CA ILE A 64 0.74 -4.13 4.46
C ILE A 64 1.94 -3.64 5.28
N VAL A 65 3.09 -3.42 4.62
CA VAL A 65 4.30 -2.93 5.30
C VAL A 65 4.05 -1.56 5.93
N PHE A 66 3.36 -0.66 5.22
CA PHE A 66 3.02 0.66 5.73
C PHE A 66 2.08 0.57 6.94
N ALA A 67 1.02 -0.24 6.88
CA ALA A 67 0.10 -0.44 8.00
C ALA A 67 0.82 -0.99 9.25
N ASN A 68 1.74 -1.94 9.07
CA ASN A 68 2.58 -2.46 10.14
C ASN A 68 3.50 -1.39 10.74
N SER A 69 4.13 -0.56 9.89
CA SER A 69 4.96 0.57 10.36
C SER A 69 4.18 1.62 11.16
N ARG A 70 2.84 1.63 11.04
CA ARG A 70 1.93 2.48 11.81
C ARG A 70 1.28 1.76 12.99
N HIS A 71 1.77 0.57 13.35
CA HIS A 71 1.27 -0.27 14.44
C HIS A 71 -0.23 -0.61 14.27
N ARG A 72 -0.68 -0.76 13.02
CA ARG A 72 -2.05 -1.15 12.68
C ARG A 72 -2.06 -2.47 11.91
N PRO A 73 -1.69 -3.60 12.57
CA PRO A 73 -1.77 -4.92 11.95
C PRO A 73 -3.21 -5.27 11.55
N ASP A 74 -4.23 -4.72 12.23
CA ASP A 74 -5.64 -4.92 11.85
C ASP A 74 -5.93 -4.41 10.43
N LEU A 75 -5.30 -3.30 10.03
CA LEU A 75 -5.45 -2.76 8.68
C LEU A 75 -4.60 -3.53 7.67
N ALA A 76 -3.49 -4.13 8.11
CA ALA A 76 -2.69 -5.00 7.27
C ALA A 76 -3.44 -6.29 6.89
N ASP A 77 -4.16 -6.89 7.85
CA ASP A 77 -4.97 -8.09 7.66
C ASP A 77 -6.03 -7.93 6.56
N VAL A 78 -6.63 -6.75 6.45
CA VAL A 78 -7.59 -6.41 5.39
C VAL A 78 -7.01 -6.62 3.97
N PHE A 79 -5.69 -6.51 3.83
CA PHE A 79 -4.99 -6.74 2.55
C PHE A 79 -4.43 -8.16 2.41
N GLN A 80 -4.53 -9.02 3.43
CA GLN A 80 -4.05 -10.40 3.45
C GLN A 80 -5.19 -11.39 3.17
N HIS A 81 -5.55 -11.54 1.90
CA HIS A 81 -6.60 -12.47 1.47
C HIS A 81 -6.33 -13.02 0.07
N ALA A 82 -6.98 -14.12 -0.30
CA ALA A 82 -6.88 -14.65 -1.65
C ALA A 82 -7.51 -13.67 -2.66
N PRO A 83 -7.00 -13.57 -3.91
CA PRO A 83 -7.59 -12.70 -4.93
C PRO A 83 -9.05 -13.05 -5.26
N GLU A 84 -9.51 -14.25 -4.92
CA GLU A 84 -10.88 -14.73 -5.11
C GLU A 84 -11.85 -14.03 -4.13
N GLU A 85 -11.41 -13.77 -2.91
CA GLU A 85 -12.18 -13.11 -1.85
C GLU A 85 -12.26 -11.58 -2.02
N ARG A 86 -11.62 -11.03 -3.07
CA ARG A 86 -11.43 -9.58 -3.24
C ARG A 86 -12.75 -8.80 -3.25
N GLN A 87 -13.81 -9.36 -3.83
CA GLN A 87 -15.09 -8.65 -3.93
C GLN A 87 -15.74 -8.47 -2.56
N GLY A 88 -15.70 -9.49 -1.69
CA GLY A 88 -16.21 -9.39 -0.31
C GLY A 88 -15.38 -8.44 0.56
N ARG A 89 -14.10 -8.25 0.24
CA ARG A 89 -13.18 -7.36 0.97
C ARG A 89 -13.10 -5.94 0.41
N ALA A 90 -13.72 -5.65 -0.74
CA ALA A 90 -13.59 -4.37 -1.43
C ALA A 90 -13.96 -3.17 -0.54
N GLY A 91 -15.07 -3.25 0.19
CA GLY A 91 -15.49 -2.16 1.10
C GLY A 91 -14.59 -1.99 2.33
N ALA A 92 -13.98 -3.07 2.83
CA ALA A 92 -13.00 -2.99 3.91
C ALA A 92 -11.69 -2.35 3.41
N VAL A 93 -11.24 -2.75 2.23
CA VAL A 93 -10.05 -2.20 1.58
C VAL A 93 -10.22 -0.72 1.25
N GLU A 94 -11.36 -0.31 0.71
CA GLU A 94 -11.61 1.10 0.40
C GLU A 94 -11.55 1.97 1.65
N ARG A 95 -12.15 1.50 2.75
CA ARG A 95 -12.05 2.16 4.07
C ARG A 95 -10.60 2.19 4.56
N ALA A 96 -9.87 1.09 4.49
CA ALA A 96 -8.46 1.04 4.91
C ALA A 96 -7.60 2.04 4.11
N ILE A 97 -7.74 2.10 2.79
CA ILE A 97 -7.01 3.05 1.94
C ILE A 97 -7.35 4.51 2.28
N ARG A 98 -8.61 4.82 2.66
CA ARG A 98 -8.99 6.16 3.12
C ARG A 98 -8.44 6.48 4.51
N LEU A 99 -8.39 5.50 5.41
CA LEU A 99 -7.97 5.70 6.80
C LEU A 99 -6.45 5.81 6.96
N LEU A 100 -5.67 4.97 6.26
CA LEU A 100 -4.21 4.93 6.36
C LEU A 100 -3.52 6.31 6.24
N PRO A 101 -3.88 7.20 5.28
CA PRO A 101 -3.27 8.52 5.19
C PRO A 101 -3.76 9.51 6.26
N THR A 102 -4.93 9.30 6.86
CA THR A 102 -5.48 10.15 7.94
C THR A 102 -4.94 9.78 9.32
N LEU A 103 -4.36 8.58 9.46
CA LEU A 103 -3.77 8.15 10.71
C LEU A 103 -2.51 8.99 10.99
N PRO A 104 -2.42 9.65 12.16
CA PRO A 104 -1.21 10.36 12.54
C PRO A 104 -0.02 9.39 12.50
N ALA A 105 1.16 9.89 12.11
CA ALA A 105 2.38 9.15 12.37
C ALA A 105 2.41 8.84 13.88
N PRO A 106 2.64 7.59 14.31
CA PRO A 106 2.67 7.29 15.72
C PRO A 106 3.72 8.21 16.35
N LYS A 107 3.34 8.91 17.42
CA LYS A 107 4.28 9.73 18.20
C LYS A 107 4.82 8.81 19.29
N PRO A 108 6.15 8.69 19.45
CA PRO A 108 6.71 7.85 20.50
C PRO A 108 6.25 8.37 21.86
N GLN A 109 5.56 7.52 22.63
CA GLN A 109 5.29 7.75 24.05
C GLN A 109 6.31 6.96 24.86
N ILE A 110 6.80 7.56 25.96
CA ILE A 110 7.88 7.01 26.80
C ILE A 110 7.51 5.64 27.42
N SER A 111 6.22 5.30 27.49
CA SER A 111 5.72 4.02 28.00
C SER A 111 5.58 2.92 26.93
N ASP A 112 5.91 3.22 25.68
CA ASP A 112 5.77 2.28 24.58
C ASP A 112 6.91 1.25 24.57
N SER A 113 6.59 -0.03 24.34
CA SER A 113 7.60 -1.09 24.34
C SER A 113 8.59 -0.89 23.19
N ILE A 114 9.88 -0.91 23.51
CA ILE A 114 10.99 -0.61 22.57
C ILE A 114 10.97 -1.54 21.35
N ASP A 115 10.50 -2.78 21.52
CA ASP A 115 10.31 -3.78 20.47
C ASP A 115 9.38 -3.32 19.33
N GLN A 116 8.48 -2.38 19.63
CA GLN A 116 7.52 -1.83 18.67
C GLN A 116 8.17 -0.79 17.74
N TRP A 117 9.29 -0.20 18.14
CA TRP A 117 9.97 0.90 17.43
C TRP A 117 11.36 0.55 16.92
N LEU A 118 12.00 -0.47 17.49
CA LEU A 118 13.34 -0.90 17.10
C LEU A 118 13.26 -2.10 16.17
N SER A 119 13.87 -1.99 14.98
CA SER A 119 14.05 -3.16 14.12
C SER A 119 14.87 -4.23 14.86
N PRO A 120 14.53 -5.53 14.76
CA PRO A 120 15.15 -6.61 15.55
C PRO A 120 16.66 -6.80 15.30
N ARG A 121 17.24 -6.08 14.34
CA ARG A 121 18.67 -6.16 13.97
C ARG A 121 19.60 -5.41 14.92
N THR A 122 19.06 -4.60 15.84
CA THR A 122 19.85 -3.87 16.86
C THR A 122 19.79 -4.56 18.22
N VAL A 123 18.90 -5.53 18.43
CA VAL A 123 18.78 -6.32 19.68
C VAL A 123 19.61 -7.60 19.57
N ARG A 124 20.90 -7.46 19.29
CA ARG A 124 21.89 -8.48 19.61
C ARG A 124 23.04 -7.77 20.31
N ALA A 125 23.00 -7.89 21.64
CA ALA A 125 24.11 -7.63 22.53
C ALA A 125 25.33 -8.49 22.17
#